data_AF-A0A2T5H3B1-F1
#
_entry.id   AF-A0A2T5H3B1-F1
#
_cell.length_a   1.000
_cell.length_b   1.000
_cell.length_c   1.000
_cell.angle_alpha   90.00
_cell.angle_beta   90.00
_cell.angle_gamma   90.00
#
_symmetry.space_group_name_H-M   'P 1'
#
loop_
_entity.id
_entity.type
_entity.pdbx_description
1 polymer ?
#
loop_
_entity_poly.entity_id
_entity_poly.type
_entity_poly.pdbx_seq_one_letter_code
_entity_poly.pdbx_strand_id
1 'polypeptide(L)'
;MKRSLLALALFSVPALAQTNAPFTVNGQGFASLQDAVSSIQQGTATILIAPGTYRQCAVQAGGHITFKAVQPGTAIFDSVACEGKAAFVLRGLGSAVDGIVFRGYSVRDGNGAGIRIEMGNLTVTNSMFLNSQEGILGGGPTTKRITVDRSTFSGLGQCDVSPGCSHAIYLANDGSVTVTNSRFERGTGGHYVKLRSPTVTITDNSFDDTGGRKTNYMIDLSDGGTGLIARNTFVQGSHKENHSGLIVVAAEAKTFGSTGLRIEGNDARLSPGDATSPVFVADYSHDKLAIGANRLGAGLRPFETR
;
A
#
# COMPACT_ATOMS: atom_id res chain seq x y z
N MET A 1 -25.27 -25.43 -77.62
CA MET A 1 -25.19 -25.74 -76.17
C MET A 1 -24.76 -24.46 -75.45
N LYS A 2 -25.68 -23.80 -74.74
CA LYS A 2 -25.42 -22.54 -74.02
C LYS A 2 -24.78 -22.87 -72.66
N ARG A 3 -23.56 -22.42 -72.40
CA ARG A 3 -22.89 -22.55 -71.09
C ARG A 3 -23.09 -21.27 -70.30
N SER A 4 -23.92 -21.32 -69.27
CA SER A 4 -24.11 -20.25 -68.29
C SER A 4 -22.90 -20.19 -67.36
N LEU A 5 -22.24 -19.03 -67.30
CA LEU A 5 -21.23 -18.71 -66.28
C LEU A 5 -21.94 -18.24 -65.01
N LEU A 6 -21.76 -18.99 -63.93
CA LEU A 6 -22.20 -18.61 -62.58
C LEU A 6 -21.09 -17.74 -61.96
N ALA A 7 -21.37 -16.46 -61.71
CA ALA A 7 -20.46 -15.57 -61.00
C ALA A 7 -20.63 -15.78 -59.48
N LEU A 8 -19.58 -16.27 -58.83
CA LEU A 8 -19.53 -16.48 -57.38
C LEU A 8 -19.10 -15.16 -56.71
N ALA A 9 -20.04 -14.46 -56.07
CA ALA A 9 -19.74 -13.26 -55.29
C ALA A 9 -19.17 -13.66 -53.92
N LEU A 10 -17.88 -13.43 -53.71
CA LEU A 10 -17.22 -13.60 -52.41
C LEU A 10 -17.56 -12.39 -51.53
N PHE A 11 -18.44 -12.61 -50.54
CA PHE A 11 -18.66 -11.65 -49.45
C PHE A 11 -17.48 -11.74 -48.48
N SER A 12 -16.56 -10.79 -48.56
CA SER A 12 -15.52 -10.57 -47.54
C SER A 12 -16.17 -9.99 -46.29
N VAL A 13 -16.40 -10.83 -45.27
CA VAL A 13 -16.80 -10.38 -43.94
C VAL A 13 -15.58 -9.66 -43.33
N PRO A 14 -15.69 -8.39 -42.92
CA PRO A 14 -14.59 -7.74 -42.23
C PRO A 14 -14.40 -8.44 -40.88
N ALA A 15 -13.28 -9.15 -40.74
CA ALA A 15 -12.82 -9.61 -39.44
C ALA A 15 -12.55 -8.37 -38.59
N LEU A 16 -13.40 -8.11 -37.60
CA LEU A 16 -13.10 -7.17 -36.53
C LEU A 16 -11.82 -7.68 -35.87
N ALA A 17 -10.70 -6.98 -36.12
CA ALA A 17 -9.48 -7.20 -35.37
C ALA A 17 -9.83 -6.97 -33.89
N GLN A 18 -9.90 -8.06 -33.10
CA GLN A 18 -9.82 -7.96 -31.65
C GLN A 18 -8.44 -7.39 -31.34
N THR A 19 -8.36 -6.07 -31.25
CA THR A 19 -7.24 -5.43 -30.56
C THR A 19 -7.33 -5.96 -29.13
N ASN A 20 -6.36 -6.80 -28.73
CA ASN A 20 -6.22 -7.25 -27.35
C ASN A 20 -5.77 -6.05 -26.51
N ALA A 21 -6.70 -5.15 -26.25
CA ALA A 21 -6.45 -3.95 -25.50
C ALA A 21 -6.09 -4.33 -24.06
N PRO A 22 -5.00 -3.77 -23.49
CA PRO A 22 -4.52 -4.17 -22.18
C PRO A 22 -5.48 -3.84 -21.03
N PHE A 23 -6.41 -2.91 -21.25
CA PHE A 23 -7.39 -2.50 -20.25
C PHE A 23 -8.79 -2.72 -20.81
N THR A 24 -9.66 -3.38 -20.05
CA THR A 24 -11.05 -3.63 -20.45
C THR A 24 -12.03 -3.13 -19.41
N VAL A 25 -13.05 -2.39 -19.85
CA VAL A 25 -14.18 -1.93 -19.03
C VAL A 25 -15.47 -2.39 -19.71
N ASN A 26 -16.27 -3.22 -19.06
CA ASN A 26 -17.55 -3.72 -19.59
C ASN A 26 -17.45 -4.30 -21.02
N GLY A 27 -16.35 -4.97 -21.35
CA GLY A 27 -16.10 -5.56 -22.67
C GLY A 27 -15.51 -4.59 -23.70
N GLN A 28 -15.45 -3.28 -23.42
CA GLN A 28 -14.75 -2.31 -24.24
C GLN A 28 -13.26 -2.28 -23.90
N GLY A 29 -12.40 -2.42 -24.92
CA GLY A 29 -10.95 -2.37 -24.79
C GLY A 29 -10.39 -0.94 -24.91
N PHE A 30 -9.35 -0.64 -24.13
CA PHE A 30 -8.63 0.63 -24.14
C PHE A 30 -7.12 0.40 -24.19
N ALA A 31 -6.40 1.21 -24.98
CA ALA A 31 -4.94 1.16 -25.07
C ALA A 31 -4.23 1.88 -23.89
N SER A 32 -4.93 2.83 -23.26
CA SER A 32 -4.45 3.64 -22.14
C SER A 32 -5.29 3.38 -20.89
N LEU A 33 -4.63 3.22 -19.74
CA LEU A 33 -5.30 3.12 -18.46
C LEU A 33 -6.10 4.40 -18.17
N GLN A 34 -5.54 5.57 -18.49
CA GLN A 34 -6.23 6.83 -18.25
C GLN A 34 -7.50 6.94 -19.09
N ASP A 35 -7.53 6.40 -20.31
CA ASP A 35 -8.75 6.40 -21.14
C ASP A 35 -9.81 5.48 -20.55
N ALA A 36 -9.41 4.29 -20.08
CA ALA A 36 -10.31 3.38 -19.36
C ALA A 36 -10.90 4.04 -18.10
N VAL A 37 -10.07 4.71 -17.30
CA VAL A 37 -10.52 5.47 -16.12
C VAL A 37 -11.49 6.59 -16.51
N SER A 38 -11.15 7.37 -17.54
CA SER A 38 -11.95 8.51 -17.98
C SER A 38 -13.31 8.07 -18.53
N SER A 39 -13.41 6.90 -19.15
CA SER A 39 -14.68 6.35 -19.64
C SER A 39 -15.70 6.06 -18.55
N ILE A 40 -15.26 5.88 -17.30
CA ILE A 40 -16.14 5.53 -16.18
C ILE A 40 -16.81 6.78 -15.61
N GLN A 41 -16.19 7.95 -15.74
CA GLN A 41 -16.70 9.24 -15.25
C GLN A 41 -17.05 9.16 -13.74
N GLN A 42 -18.33 9.39 -13.37
CA GLN A 42 -18.84 9.26 -12.00
C GLN A 42 -19.49 7.89 -11.73
N GLY A 43 -19.39 6.96 -12.68
CA GLY A 43 -19.99 5.64 -12.60
C GLY A 43 -19.24 4.66 -11.70
N THR A 44 -19.69 3.40 -11.73
CA THR A 44 -19.05 2.28 -11.04
C THR A 44 -18.63 1.23 -12.06
N ALA A 45 -17.36 0.84 -12.08
CA ALA A 45 -16.89 -0.19 -12.99
C ALA A 45 -15.61 -0.88 -12.51
N THR A 46 -15.30 -2.01 -13.14
CA THR A 46 -14.02 -2.70 -13.03
C THR A 46 -13.21 -2.50 -14.30
N ILE A 47 -11.96 -2.07 -14.16
CA ILE A 47 -10.94 -2.12 -15.19
C ILE A 47 -10.18 -3.43 -15.01
N LEU A 48 -10.37 -4.36 -15.95
CA LEU A 48 -9.56 -5.57 -16.04
C LEU A 48 -8.25 -5.24 -16.76
N ILE A 49 -7.12 -5.60 -16.15
CA ILE A 49 -5.78 -5.29 -16.64
C ILE A 49 -5.09 -6.59 -17.03
N ALA A 50 -4.74 -6.69 -18.31
CA ALA A 50 -4.06 -7.86 -18.85
C ALA A 50 -2.64 -8.03 -18.24
N PRO A 51 -2.02 -9.21 -18.41
CA PRO A 51 -0.60 -9.38 -18.13
C PRO A 51 0.26 -8.40 -18.94
N GLY A 52 1.22 -7.73 -18.30
CA GLY A 52 2.09 -6.78 -18.97
C GLY A 52 2.91 -5.92 -18.02
N THR A 53 3.90 -5.23 -18.58
CA THR A 53 4.60 -4.11 -17.90
C THR A 53 4.13 -2.80 -18.52
N TYR A 54 3.60 -1.93 -17.67
CA TYR A 54 2.95 -0.69 -18.03
C TYR A 54 3.77 0.50 -17.52
N ARG A 55 4.23 1.32 -18.46
CA ARG A 55 4.76 2.66 -18.19
C ARG A 55 3.64 3.69 -18.34
N GLN A 56 2.59 3.48 -17.56
CA GLN A 56 1.40 4.32 -17.54
C GLN A 56 1.06 4.65 -16.08
N CYS A 57 0.29 5.71 -15.90
CA CYS A 57 -0.26 6.10 -14.62
C CYS A 57 -1.71 6.55 -14.85
N ALA A 58 -2.49 6.69 -13.78
CA ALA A 58 -3.84 7.21 -13.90
C ALA A 58 -4.26 8.08 -12.71
N VAL A 59 -5.10 9.06 -13.03
CA VAL A 59 -5.81 9.90 -12.09
C VAL A 59 -7.29 9.53 -12.15
N GLN A 60 -7.81 8.96 -11.06
CA GLN A 60 -9.25 8.74 -10.89
C GLN A 60 -9.86 10.01 -10.29
N ALA A 61 -10.58 10.79 -11.11
CA ALA A 61 -11.23 12.03 -10.66
C ALA A 61 -12.65 11.82 -10.10
N GLY A 62 -13.21 10.60 -10.17
CA GLY A 62 -14.60 10.35 -9.80
C GLY A 62 -14.95 8.87 -9.71
N GLY A 63 -16.22 8.61 -9.38
CA GLY A 63 -16.81 7.27 -9.42
C GLY A 63 -16.24 6.25 -8.44
N HIS A 64 -16.68 5.00 -8.59
CA HIS A 64 -16.17 3.83 -7.87
C HIS A 64 -15.45 2.89 -8.84
N ILE A 65 -14.12 2.85 -8.81
CA ILE A 65 -13.33 2.09 -9.78
C ILE A 65 -12.59 0.94 -9.09
N THR A 66 -12.74 -0.27 -9.65
CA THR A 66 -11.90 -1.41 -9.30
C THR A 66 -10.84 -1.61 -10.37
N PHE A 67 -9.57 -1.50 -10.00
CA PHE A 67 -8.41 -1.82 -10.83
C PHE A 67 -7.98 -3.25 -10.52
N LYS A 68 -8.18 -4.17 -11.46
CA LYS A 68 -7.98 -5.59 -11.21
C LYS A 68 -7.09 -6.22 -12.27
N ALA A 69 -5.97 -6.82 -11.84
CA ALA A 69 -5.20 -7.69 -12.72
C ALA A 69 -6.02 -8.94 -13.07
N VAL A 70 -6.05 -9.31 -14.35
CA VAL A 70 -6.72 -10.55 -14.82
C VAL A 70 -6.11 -11.78 -14.12
N GLN A 71 -4.80 -11.76 -13.95
CA GLN A 71 -4.06 -12.70 -13.13
C GLN A 71 -3.24 -11.91 -12.08
N PRO A 72 -3.41 -12.16 -10.78
CA PRO A 72 -2.64 -11.46 -9.75
C PRO A 72 -1.13 -11.58 -9.98
N GLY A 73 -0.41 -10.46 -9.83
CA GLY A 73 1.03 -10.39 -10.00
C GLY A 73 1.51 -10.16 -11.43
N THR A 74 0.63 -10.21 -12.44
CA THR A 74 1.07 -10.10 -13.86
C THR A 74 0.90 -8.71 -14.47
N ALA A 75 0.12 -7.82 -13.85
CA ALA A 75 0.01 -6.43 -14.27
C ALA A 75 1.00 -5.58 -13.45
N ILE A 76 2.10 -5.16 -14.10
CA ILE A 76 3.22 -4.45 -13.45
C ILE A 76 3.22 -2.99 -13.91
N PHE A 77 2.99 -2.06 -12.99
CA PHE A 77 3.14 -0.63 -13.24
C PHE A 77 4.53 -0.16 -12.80
N ASP A 78 5.28 0.40 -13.75
CA ASP A 78 6.74 0.59 -13.65
C ASP A 78 7.12 2.07 -13.79
N SER A 79 7.55 2.67 -12.68
CA SER A 79 8.23 3.97 -12.55
C SER A 79 7.53 5.24 -13.06
N VAL A 80 6.44 5.16 -13.81
CA VAL A 80 5.73 6.34 -14.34
C VAL A 80 4.71 6.85 -13.33
N ALA A 81 4.93 8.06 -12.82
CA ALA A 81 4.04 8.70 -11.86
C ALA A 81 3.21 9.83 -12.50
N CYS A 82 1.91 9.84 -12.20
CA CYS A 82 1.02 10.95 -12.52
C CYS A 82 1.20 12.07 -11.48
N GLU A 83 1.14 13.32 -11.95
CA GLU A 83 1.23 14.53 -11.14
C GLU A 83 2.51 14.66 -10.28
N GLY A 84 3.56 13.90 -10.61
CA GLY A 84 4.73 13.79 -9.74
C GLY A 84 4.43 13.16 -8.39
N LYS A 85 3.37 12.35 -8.28
CA LYS A 85 2.90 11.72 -7.03
C LYS A 85 3.00 10.20 -7.05
N ALA A 86 2.21 9.55 -7.91
CA ALA A 86 2.05 8.09 -7.86
C ALA A 86 1.65 7.47 -9.19
N ALA A 87 1.74 6.14 -9.31
CA ALA A 87 1.12 5.41 -10.42
C ALA A 87 -0.38 5.71 -10.45
N PHE A 88 -1.07 5.49 -9.34
CA PHE A 88 -2.50 5.71 -9.21
C PHE A 88 -2.77 6.85 -8.24
N VAL A 89 -3.30 7.96 -8.73
CA VAL A 89 -3.78 9.08 -7.91
C VAL A 89 -5.29 9.01 -7.81
N LEU A 90 -5.79 8.70 -6.62
CA LEU A 90 -7.17 8.27 -6.39
C LEU A 90 -7.97 9.35 -5.67
N ARG A 91 -8.93 9.94 -6.39
CA ARG A 91 -9.85 10.99 -5.92
C ARG A 91 -11.33 10.64 -6.17
N GLY A 92 -11.63 9.38 -6.41
CA GLY A 92 -13.01 8.95 -6.62
C GLY A 92 -13.82 8.85 -5.34
N LEU A 93 -15.07 8.42 -5.48
CA LEU A 93 -15.96 8.07 -4.36
C LEU A 93 -15.48 6.77 -3.67
N GLY A 94 -14.78 5.91 -4.40
CA GLY A 94 -14.07 4.76 -3.84
C GLY A 94 -13.19 4.07 -4.87
N SER A 95 -12.21 3.32 -4.38
CA SER A 95 -11.23 2.63 -5.21
C SER A 95 -10.93 1.24 -4.66
N ALA A 96 -10.80 0.26 -5.55
CA ALA A 96 -10.27 -1.05 -5.20
C ALA A 96 -9.09 -1.39 -6.12
N VAL A 97 -8.04 -1.98 -5.56
CA VAL A 97 -6.84 -2.43 -6.29
C VAL A 97 -6.60 -3.89 -5.95
N ASP A 98 -6.63 -4.77 -6.95
CA ASP A 98 -6.53 -6.22 -6.77
C ASP A 98 -5.49 -6.82 -7.72
N GLY A 99 -4.45 -7.43 -7.14
CA GLY A 99 -3.49 -8.22 -7.90
C GLY A 99 -2.42 -7.43 -8.66
N ILE A 100 -2.26 -6.13 -8.38
CA ILE A 100 -1.37 -5.25 -9.15
C ILE A 100 0.02 -5.15 -8.52
N VAL A 101 1.05 -5.13 -9.35
CA VAL A 101 2.44 -4.87 -8.94
C VAL A 101 2.80 -3.42 -9.26
N PHE A 102 3.24 -2.68 -8.26
CA PHE A 102 3.76 -1.32 -8.35
C PHE A 102 5.26 -1.36 -8.06
N ARG A 103 6.11 -0.84 -8.96
CA ARG A 103 7.54 -0.76 -8.69
C ARG A 103 8.24 0.48 -9.23
N GLY A 104 9.36 0.83 -8.60
CA GLY A 104 10.33 1.78 -9.13
C GLY A 104 9.87 3.24 -9.07
N TYR A 105 8.97 3.62 -8.17
CA TYR A 105 8.50 5.01 -8.08
C TYR A 105 9.49 5.88 -7.31
N SER A 106 9.98 6.91 -8.01
CA SER A 106 10.83 7.94 -7.46
C SER A 106 10.45 9.28 -8.09
N VAL A 107 10.00 10.23 -7.28
CA VAL A 107 9.61 11.58 -7.72
C VAL A 107 10.42 12.64 -6.96
N ARG A 108 10.35 13.89 -7.42
CA ARG A 108 11.26 14.98 -7.00
C ARG A 108 11.17 15.31 -5.50
N ASP A 109 10.00 15.20 -4.90
CA ASP A 109 9.79 15.55 -3.49
C ASP A 109 10.12 14.39 -2.53
N GLY A 110 10.56 13.24 -3.05
CA GLY A 110 10.90 12.08 -2.24
C GLY A 110 9.72 11.17 -1.87
N ASN A 111 8.51 11.40 -2.40
CA ASN A 111 7.27 10.74 -2.00
C ASN A 111 6.54 9.98 -3.12
N GLY A 112 7.32 9.42 -4.06
CA GLY A 112 6.82 8.68 -5.22
C GLY A 112 6.20 7.35 -4.82
N ALA A 113 4.89 7.17 -5.05
CA ALA A 113 4.14 6.02 -4.55
C ALA A 113 3.58 5.11 -5.66
N GLY A 114 3.24 3.87 -5.31
CA GLY A 114 2.32 3.07 -6.13
C GLY A 114 0.92 3.67 -6.13
N ILE A 115 0.41 4.02 -4.95
CA ILE A 115 -0.91 4.63 -4.75
C ILE A 115 -0.78 5.93 -3.96
N ARG A 116 -1.40 7.00 -4.48
CA ARG A 116 -1.72 8.23 -3.74
C ARG A 116 -3.23 8.30 -3.52
N ILE A 117 -3.70 8.08 -2.30
CA ILE A 117 -5.13 8.15 -1.95
C ILE A 117 -5.47 9.51 -1.33
N GLU A 118 -6.31 10.28 -2.00
CA GLU A 118 -6.70 11.64 -1.56
C GLU A 118 -8.18 11.72 -1.18
N MET A 119 -9.05 10.93 -1.82
CA MET A 119 -10.48 10.87 -1.52
C MET A 119 -11.06 9.46 -1.66
N GLY A 120 -12.17 9.23 -0.97
CA GLY A 120 -12.92 7.98 -1.05
C GLY A 120 -12.27 6.83 -0.28
N ASN A 121 -13.05 5.76 -0.12
CA ASN A 121 -12.54 4.55 0.52
C ASN A 121 -11.56 3.82 -0.41
N LEU A 122 -10.59 3.10 0.18
CA LEU A 122 -9.61 2.32 -0.56
C LEU A 122 -9.59 0.88 -0.04
N THR A 123 -9.65 -0.08 -0.97
CA THR A 123 -9.35 -1.49 -0.69
C THR A 123 -8.18 -1.93 -1.57
N VAL A 124 -7.13 -2.47 -0.97
CA VAL A 124 -5.97 -3.04 -1.67
C VAL A 124 -5.85 -4.51 -1.29
N THR A 125 -5.79 -5.39 -2.28
CA THR A 125 -5.69 -6.84 -2.08
C THR A 125 -4.69 -7.46 -3.05
N ASN A 126 -4.02 -8.53 -2.63
CA ASN A 126 -3.14 -9.33 -3.51
C ASN A 126 -2.05 -8.52 -4.24
N SER A 127 -1.67 -7.35 -3.72
CA SER A 127 -0.85 -6.38 -4.46
C SER A 127 0.58 -6.34 -3.95
N MET A 128 1.50 -5.88 -4.78
CA MET A 128 2.92 -5.79 -4.44
C MET A 128 3.43 -4.38 -4.67
N PHE A 129 4.15 -3.83 -3.71
CA PHE A 129 4.78 -2.51 -3.76
C PHE A 129 6.29 -2.69 -3.56
N LEU A 130 7.06 -2.40 -4.60
CA LEU A 130 8.45 -2.84 -4.70
C LEU A 130 9.38 -1.68 -5.02
N ASN A 131 10.52 -1.57 -4.33
CA ASN A 131 11.66 -0.73 -4.74
C ASN A 131 11.25 0.72 -5.11
N SER A 132 10.49 1.36 -4.25
CA SER A 132 9.88 2.68 -4.47
C SER A 132 10.09 3.56 -3.25
N GLN A 133 9.96 4.87 -3.39
CA GLN A 133 10.00 5.77 -2.25
C GLN A 133 8.84 5.46 -1.29
N GLU A 134 7.61 5.38 -1.80
CA GLU A 134 6.40 5.03 -1.05
C GLU A 134 5.70 3.81 -1.64
N GLY A 135 5.00 3.04 -0.81
CA GLY A 135 4.02 2.06 -1.30
C GLY A 135 2.65 2.70 -1.50
N ILE A 136 2.04 3.06 -0.37
CA ILE A 136 0.76 3.77 -0.31
C ILE A 136 0.95 5.03 0.52
N LEU A 137 0.72 6.18 -0.10
CA LEU A 137 0.73 7.48 0.57
C LEU A 137 -0.65 8.12 0.49
N GLY A 138 -1.17 8.63 1.59
CA GLY A 138 -2.49 9.24 1.63
C GLY A 138 -2.67 10.24 2.75
N GLY A 139 -3.58 11.17 2.51
CA GLY A 139 -3.85 12.29 3.40
C GLY A 139 -5.11 13.03 3.00
N GLY A 140 -5.32 14.20 3.60
CA GLY A 140 -6.37 15.13 3.20
C GLY A 140 -7.66 15.01 4.03
N PRO A 141 -8.56 15.99 3.87
CA PRO A 141 -9.65 16.28 4.82
C PRO A 141 -10.81 15.28 4.79
N THR A 142 -10.75 14.28 3.91
CA THR A 142 -11.83 13.30 3.78
C THR A 142 -11.62 12.15 4.77
N THR A 143 -12.65 11.81 5.52
CA THR A 143 -12.68 10.58 6.31
C THR A 143 -12.76 9.39 5.36
N LYS A 144 -11.84 8.43 5.50
CA LYS A 144 -11.72 7.27 4.62
C LYS A 144 -11.68 5.97 5.42
N ARG A 145 -12.26 4.90 4.87
CA ARG A 145 -11.96 3.52 5.28
C ARG A 145 -10.92 2.97 4.31
N ILE A 146 -9.75 2.62 4.84
CA ILE A 146 -8.65 2.06 4.06
C ILE A 146 -8.38 0.64 4.55
N THR A 147 -8.44 -0.33 3.64
CA THR A 147 -8.13 -1.73 3.92
C THR A 147 -7.02 -2.21 2.99
N VAL A 148 -6.01 -2.85 3.55
CA VAL A 148 -4.89 -3.48 2.85
C VAL A 148 -4.82 -4.92 3.34
N ASP A 149 -4.98 -5.88 2.43
CA ASP A 149 -4.97 -7.30 2.77
C ASP A 149 -4.07 -8.08 1.80
N ARG A 150 -3.41 -9.14 2.29
CA ARG A 150 -2.62 -10.08 1.49
C ARG A 150 -1.69 -9.39 0.48
N SER A 151 -0.97 -8.36 0.94
CA SER A 151 -0.13 -7.52 0.09
C SER A 151 1.33 -7.54 0.56
N THR A 152 2.26 -7.26 -0.36
CA THR A 152 3.71 -7.25 -0.08
C THR A 152 4.29 -5.87 -0.28
N PHE A 153 5.12 -5.45 0.66
CA PHE A 153 5.85 -4.19 0.68
C PHE A 153 7.34 -4.50 0.86
N SER A 154 8.16 -4.30 -0.18
CA SER A 154 9.56 -4.74 -0.19
C SER A 154 10.48 -3.71 -0.84
N GLY A 155 11.54 -3.29 -0.15
CA GLY A 155 12.44 -2.26 -0.70
C GLY A 155 11.83 -0.87 -0.74
N LEU A 156 11.03 -0.50 0.25
CA LEU A 156 10.37 0.80 0.30
C LEU A 156 11.05 1.74 1.29
N GLY A 157 10.91 3.04 1.03
CA GLY A 157 11.40 4.10 1.90
C GLY A 157 12.69 4.77 1.40
N GLN A 158 12.83 6.05 1.68
CA GLN A 158 14.06 6.84 1.59
C GLN A 158 14.15 7.75 2.81
N CYS A 159 15.36 8.13 3.22
CA CYS A 159 15.60 9.19 4.21
C CYS A 159 16.70 10.18 3.79
N ASP A 160 17.32 9.97 2.62
CA ASP A 160 18.46 10.78 2.14
C ASP A 160 18.14 11.57 0.86
N VAL A 161 16.95 11.38 0.27
CA VAL A 161 16.58 11.99 -1.01
C VAL A 161 15.87 13.33 -0.81
N SER A 162 15.06 13.44 0.24
CA SER A 162 14.42 14.69 0.65
C SER A 162 14.45 14.84 2.18
N PRO A 163 14.14 16.03 2.74
CA PRO A 163 14.25 16.27 4.19
C PRO A 163 13.34 15.37 5.05
N GLY A 164 12.29 14.80 4.46
CA GLY A 164 11.41 13.85 5.14
C GLY A 164 11.65 12.44 4.64
N CYS A 165 11.62 11.47 5.55
CA CYS A 165 11.61 10.08 5.14
C CYS A 165 10.29 9.70 4.45
N SER A 166 10.36 8.77 3.52
CA SER A 166 9.21 8.07 2.96
C SER A 166 9.08 6.66 3.56
N HIS A 167 7.91 6.04 3.41
CA HIS A 167 7.49 4.86 4.16
C HIS A 167 7.00 3.72 3.26
N ALA A 168 6.66 2.56 3.84
CA ALA A 168 5.94 1.55 3.06
C ALA A 168 4.45 1.88 2.94
N ILE A 169 3.82 2.22 4.06
CA ILE A 169 2.47 2.79 4.13
C ILE A 169 2.55 4.06 4.98
N TYR A 170 2.10 5.18 4.42
CA TYR A 170 1.90 6.42 5.16
C TYR A 170 0.51 7.00 4.91
N LEU A 171 -0.33 6.99 5.95
CA LEU A 171 -1.71 7.47 5.88
C LEU A 171 -2.02 8.46 7.00
N ALA A 172 -2.47 9.65 6.64
CA ALA A 172 -3.20 10.56 7.53
C ALA A 172 -4.70 10.49 7.20
N ASN A 173 -5.52 10.07 8.15
CA ASN A 173 -6.90 9.69 7.91
C ASN A 173 -7.77 9.74 9.16
N ASP A 174 -8.83 10.56 9.16
CA ASP A 174 -9.79 10.65 10.28
C ASP A 174 -10.75 9.45 10.37
N GLY A 175 -10.63 8.47 9.48
CA GLY A 175 -11.45 7.26 9.48
C GLY A 175 -10.75 6.06 10.11
N SER A 176 -10.71 4.94 9.40
CA SER A 176 -10.06 3.71 9.88
C SER A 176 -9.08 3.13 8.88
N VAL A 177 -8.03 2.51 9.40
CA VAL A 177 -7.02 1.80 8.61
C VAL A 177 -6.92 0.36 9.08
N THR A 178 -7.10 -0.59 8.17
CA THR A 178 -6.93 -2.03 8.40
C THR A 178 -5.81 -2.56 7.52
N VAL A 179 -4.82 -3.21 8.11
CA VAL A 179 -3.69 -3.85 7.42
C VAL A 179 -3.59 -5.28 7.92
N THR A 180 -3.90 -6.25 7.05
CA THR A 180 -3.97 -7.66 7.41
C THR A 180 -3.17 -8.53 6.45
N ASN A 181 -2.69 -9.66 6.98
CA ASN A 181 -2.12 -10.76 6.19
C ASN A 181 -1.01 -10.31 5.22
N SER A 182 -0.30 -9.23 5.55
CA SER A 182 0.63 -8.55 4.65
C SER A 182 2.07 -8.74 5.10
N ARG A 183 2.98 -8.58 4.14
CA ARG A 183 4.42 -8.78 4.34
C ARG A 183 5.18 -7.48 4.11
N PHE A 184 6.01 -7.12 5.06
CA PHE A 184 6.89 -5.96 5.05
C PHE A 184 8.33 -6.43 5.20
N GLU A 185 9.19 -6.07 4.27
CA GLU A 185 10.58 -6.51 4.33
C GLU A 185 11.55 -5.57 3.61
N ARG A 186 12.84 -5.72 3.91
CA ARG A 186 13.94 -5.09 3.16
C ARG A 186 13.70 -3.58 2.97
N GLY A 187 13.18 -2.90 3.98
CA GLY A 187 12.97 -1.45 3.92
C GLY A 187 14.29 -0.72 3.67
N THR A 188 14.22 0.41 2.98
CA THR A 188 15.38 1.23 2.59
C THR A 188 15.37 2.63 3.19
N GLY A 189 14.36 2.93 4.01
CA GLY A 189 14.19 4.18 4.74
C GLY A 189 12.89 4.17 5.54
N GLY A 190 12.75 5.09 6.48
CA GLY A 190 11.50 5.38 7.18
C GLY A 190 10.86 4.18 7.89
N HIS A 191 9.61 4.37 8.35
CA HIS A 191 8.78 3.33 8.95
C HIS A 191 8.19 2.38 7.90
N TYR A 192 7.89 1.14 8.30
CA TYR A 192 7.06 0.27 7.47
C TYR A 192 5.61 0.77 7.46
N VAL A 193 4.98 0.94 8.63
CA VAL A 193 3.60 1.44 8.72
C VAL A 193 3.58 2.70 9.57
N LYS A 194 3.34 3.86 8.94
CA LYS A 194 3.14 5.16 9.60
C LYS A 194 1.69 5.61 9.45
N LEU A 195 0.96 5.71 10.56
CA LEU A 195 -0.45 6.04 10.56
C LEU A 195 -0.75 7.23 11.49
N ARG A 196 -1.59 8.12 11.00
CA ARG A 196 -2.33 9.10 11.81
C ARG A 196 -3.81 8.82 11.60
N SER A 197 -4.38 7.96 12.45
CA SER A 197 -5.77 7.53 12.30
C SER A 197 -6.39 7.12 13.64
N PRO A 198 -7.66 7.48 13.93
CA PRO A 198 -8.26 7.22 15.22
C PRO A 198 -8.49 5.73 15.49
N THR A 199 -8.69 4.91 14.45
CA THR A 199 -8.93 3.47 14.60
C THR A 199 -8.08 2.65 13.65
N VAL A 200 -7.27 1.76 14.21
CA VAL A 200 -6.39 0.87 13.46
C VAL A 200 -6.66 -0.61 13.75
N THR A 201 -6.48 -1.45 12.73
CA THR A 201 -6.40 -2.90 12.88
C THR A 201 -5.21 -3.38 12.08
N ILE A 202 -4.15 -3.79 12.77
CA ILE A 202 -2.90 -4.25 12.17
C ILE A 202 -2.67 -5.66 12.67
N THR A 203 -3.12 -6.67 11.91
CA THR A 203 -3.08 -8.06 12.38
C THR A 203 -2.54 -9.04 11.37
N ASP A 204 -1.96 -10.13 11.88
CA ASP A 204 -1.54 -11.27 11.04
C ASP A 204 -0.52 -10.88 9.96
N ASN A 205 0.27 -9.83 10.19
CA ASN A 205 1.32 -9.37 9.28
C ASN A 205 2.69 -9.91 9.66
N SER A 206 3.62 -9.89 8.70
CA SER A 206 5.04 -10.16 8.94
C SER A 206 5.88 -8.91 8.66
N PHE A 207 6.73 -8.54 9.60
CA PHE A 207 7.71 -7.47 9.49
C PHE A 207 9.10 -8.08 9.63
N ASP A 208 9.83 -8.18 8.52
CA ASP A 208 11.18 -8.74 8.48
C ASP A 208 12.18 -7.67 8.06
N ASP A 209 12.83 -7.07 9.05
CA ASP A 209 13.80 -6.01 8.86
C ASP A 209 15.24 -6.54 8.82
N THR A 210 15.45 -7.86 8.76
CA THR A 210 16.81 -8.46 8.71
C THR A 210 17.61 -7.97 7.50
N GLY A 211 16.95 -7.79 6.36
CA GLY A 211 17.51 -7.19 5.15
C GLY A 211 17.27 -5.68 5.02
N GLY A 212 16.73 -5.03 6.06
CA GLY A 212 16.42 -3.61 6.07
C GLY A 212 17.67 -2.75 6.26
N ARG A 213 17.59 -1.49 5.80
CA ARG A 213 18.63 -0.47 5.94
C ARG A 213 17.99 0.89 6.14
N LYS A 214 18.54 1.69 7.06
CA LYS A 214 18.05 3.04 7.40
C LYS A 214 16.56 3.09 7.74
N THR A 215 15.98 1.95 8.12
CA THR A 215 14.58 1.88 8.53
C THR A 215 14.42 2.46 9.92
N ASN A 216 13.21 2.91 10.22
CA ASN A 216 12.78 3.41 11.53
C ASN A 216 11.77 2.40 12.12
N TYR A 217 10.87 2.83 13.00
CA TYR A 217 9.86 1.97 13.64
C TYR A 217 9.08 1.09 12.64
N MET A 218 8.69 -0.11 13.08
CA MET A 218 7.89 -1.01 12.23
C MET A 218 6.45 -0.53 12.14
N ILE A 219 5.89 -0.11 13.27
CA ILE A 219 4.59 0.53 13.35
C ILE A 219 4.76 1.84 14.12
N ASP A 220 4.36 2.94 13.50
CA ASP A 220 4.31 4.27 14.10
C ASP A 220 2.87 4.79 14.01
N LEU A 221 2.19 4.88 15.15
CA LEU A 221 0.91 5.57 15.31
C LEU A 221 1.21 7.01 15.74
N SER A 222 1.72 7.82 14.82
CA SER A 222 2.41 9.09 15.14
C SER A 222 1.58 10.06 15.97
N ASP A 223 0.27 10.06 15.75
CA ASP A 223 -0.71 10.95 16.39
C ASP A 223 -1.55 10.24 17.48
N GLY A 224 -1.16 9.00 17.83
CA GLY A 224 -1.95 8.09 18.64
C GLY A 224 -3.02 7.34 17.83
N GLY A 225 -3.92 6.68 18.55
CA GLY A 225 -5.03 5.93 17.99
C GLY A 225 -5.38 4.70 18.83
N THR A 226 -6.61 4.19 18.68
CA THR A 226 -7.06 2.97 19.36
C THR A 226 -7.32 1.84 18.36
N GLY A 227 -7.69 0.66 18.86
CA GLY A 227 -7.99 -0.51 18.05
C GLY A 227 -7.12 -1.72 18.42
N LEU A 228 -6.58 -2.42 17.42
CA LEU A 228 -5.93 -3.72 17.61
C LEU A 228 -4.63 -3.86 16.80
N ILE A 229 -3.54 -4.22 17.49
CA ILE A 229 -2.29 -4.68 16.90
C ILE A 229 -2.02 -6.10 17.42
N ALA A 230 -2.27 -7.12 16.61
CA ALA A 230 -2.25 -8.50 17.09
C ALA A 230 -1.76 -9.54 16.11
N ARG A 231 -1.14 -10.61 16.63
CA ARG A 231 -0.69 -11.77 15.84
C ARG A 231 0.27 -11.42 14.70
N ASN A 232 0.99 -10.30 14.84
CA ASN A 232 2.06 -9.96 13.91
C ASN A 232 3.36 -10.63 14.34
N THR A 233 4.20 -10.93 13.35
CA THR A 233 5.59 -11.37 13.59
C THR A 233 6.55 -10.23 13.25
N PHE A 234 7.50 -9.96 14.14
CA PHE A 234 8.51 -8.92 13.99
C PHE A 234 9.92 -9.48 14.11
N VAL A 235 10.79 -9.15 13.17
CA VAL A 235 12.23 -9.39 13.27
C VAL A 235 12.95 -8.06 13.08
N GLN A 236 13.48 -7.49 14.16
CA GLN A 236 14.22 -6.23 14.12
C GLN A 236 15.60 -6.43 13.50
N GLY A 237 15.92 -5.63 12.48
CA GLY A 237 17.23 -5.58 11.86
C GLY A 237 18.20 -4.70 12.63
N SER A 238 19.50 -4.96 12.44
CA SER A 238 20.58 -4.21 13.08
C SER A 238 20.94 -2.88 12.39
N HIS A 239 20.43 -2.62 11.18
CA HIS A 239 20.81 -1.48 10.35
C HIS A 239 19.74 -0.37 10.30
N LYS A 240 19.06 -0.15 11.42
CA LYS A 240 18.04 0.89 11.56
C LYS A 240 18.68 2.25 11.82
N GLU A 241 18.05 3.30 11.31
CA GLU A 241 18.35 4.66 11.74
C GLU A 241 17.82 4.89 13.16
N ASN A 242 16.57 4.47 13.40
CA ASN A 242 15.97 4.47 14.72
C ASN A 242 15.64 3.04 15.16
N HIS A 243 16.44 2.54 16.09
CA HIS A 243 16.31 1.22 16.70
C HIS A 243 15.70 1.28 18.10
N SER A 244 15.11 2.41 18.52
CA SER A 244 14.68 2.59 19.92
C SER A 244 13.37 1.88 20.27
N GLY A 245 12.54 1.54 19.27
CA GLY A 245 11.27 0.84 19.48
C GLY A 245 10.72 0.16 18.23
N LEU A 246 9.81 -0.79 18.41
CA LEU A 246 9.16 -1.51 17.29
C LEU A 246 7.78 -0.91 16.96
N ILE A 247 6.93 -0.80 17.98
CA ILE A 247 5.61 -0.15 17.93
C ILE A 247 5.71 1.14 18.74
N VAL A 248 5.42 2.28 18.10
CA VAL A 248 5.49 3.59 18.74
C VAL A 248 4.14 4.28 18.65
N VAL A 249 3.70 4.84 19.77
CA VAL A 249 2.37 5.45 19.92
C VAL A 249 2.52 6.91 20.33
N ALA A 250 1.87 7.81 19.56
CA ALA A 250 1.73 9.24 19.82
C ALA A 250 3.05 10.03 19.91
N ALA A 251 4.10 9.61 19.20
CA ALA A 251 5.42 10.25 19.27
C ALA A 251 5.48 11.66 18.67
N GLU A 252 4.52 12.03 17.81
CA GLU A 252 4.48 13.35 17.17
C GLU A 252 3.33 14.22 17.69
N ALA A 253 2.17 13.63 17.99
CA ALA A 253 1.02 14.32 18.56
C ALA A 253 0.11 13.35 19.34
N LYS A 254 -0.81 13.91 20.13
CA LYS A 254 -1.84 13.17 20.87
C LYS A 254 -3.24 13.47 20.33
N THR A 255 -3.34 13.59 19.01
CA THR A 255 -4.59 13.94 18.31
C THR A 255 -5.67 12.91 18.56
N PHE A 256 -5.30 11.63 18.60
CA PHE A 256 -6.22 10.52 18.82
C PHE A 256 -5.90 9.79 20.13
N GLY A 257 -6.90 9.67 21.00
CA GLY A 257 -6.78 8.90 22.23
C GLY A 257 -6.41 7.46 21.96
N SER A 258 -5.46 6.94 22.75
CA SER A 258 -4.91 5.59 22.67
C SER A 258 -5.37 4.69 23.82
N THR A 259 -6.21 5.21 24.72
CA THR A 259 -6.84 4.42 25.78
C THR A 259 -7.52 3.17 25.20
N GLY A 260 -7.17 2.00 25.74
CA GLY A 260 -7.71 0.72 25.30
C GLY A 260 -7.14 0.19 23.98
N LEU A 261 -6.12 0.82 23.37
CA LEU A 261 -5.39 0.24 22.25
C LEU A 261 -4.85 -1.14 22.66
N ARG A 262 -5.32 -2.19 21.98
CA ARG A 262 -4.94 -3.57 22.29
C ARG A 262 -3.70 -3.97 21.51
N ILE A 263 -2.69 -4.46 22.24
CA ILE A 263 -1.44 -4.96 21.65
C ILE A 263 -1.17 -6.35 22.22
N GLU A 264 -1.51 -7.41 21.49
CA GLU A 264 -1.57 -8.77 22.03
C GLU A 264 -1.28 -9.86 21.00
N GLY A 265 -0.76 -11.00 21.46
CA GLY A 265 -0.51 -12.17 20.63
C GLY A 265 0.58 -12.00 19.57
N ASN A 266 1.40 -10.95 19.66
CA ASN A 266 2.50 -10.73 18.71
C ASN A 266 3.74 -11.55 19.10
N ASP A 267 4.57 -11.87 18.11
CA ASP A 267 5.89 -12.49 18.27
C ASP A 267 6.95 -11.53 17.76
N ALA A 268 7.88 -11.11 18.62
CA ALA A 268 8.93 -10.17 18.25
C ALA A 268 10.29 -10.68 18.70
N ARG A 269 11.29 -10.51 17.84
CA ARG A 269 12.69 -10.86 18.13
C ARG A 269 13.66 -9.91 17.45
N LEU A 270 14.88 -9.89 17.96
CA LEU A 270 16.02 -9.28 17.29
C LEU A 270 16.58 -10.24 16.22
N SER A 271 17.15 -9.67 15.16
CA SER A 271 17.92 -10.44 14.19
C SER A 271 19.20 -11.02 14.82
N PRO A 272 19.72 -12.14 14.31
CA PRO A 272 20.96 -12.71 14.84
C PRO A 272 22.11 -11.69 14.84
N GLY A 273 22.78 -11.54 15.99
CA GLY A 273 23.90 -10.60 16.16
C GLY A 273 23.49 -9.14 16.37
N ASP A 274 22.20 -8.82 16.36
CA ASP A 274 21.71 -7.50 16.78
C ASP A 274 21.85 -7.37 18.31
N ALA A 275 22.69 -6.42 18.72
CA ALA A 275 23.00 -6.13 20.13
C ALA A 275 22.21 -4.93 20.66
N THR A 276 21.23 -4.41 19.91
CA THR A 276 20.35 -3.35 20.38
C THR A 276 19.41 -3.84 21.49
N SER A 277 18.79 -2.91 22.21
CA SER A 277 17.76 -3.22 23.22
C SER A 277 16.54 -2.30 23.07
N PRO A 278 15.81 -2.41 21.93
CA PRO A 278 14.60 -1.64 21.70
C PRO A 278 13.53 -2.00 22.73
N VAL A 279 12.57 -1.09 22.84
CA VAL A 279 11.28 -1.42 23.46
C VAL A 279 10.31 -1.98 22.41
N PHE A 280 9.55 -3.01 22.75
CA PHE A 280 8.51 -3.55 21.90
C PHE A 280 7.39 -2.53 21.68
N VAL A 281 6.92 -1.88 22.76
CA VAL A 281 5.97 -0.76 22.72
C VAL A 281 6.53 0.47 23.43
N ALA A 282 6.74 1.56 22.69
CA ALA A 282 7.04 2.88 23.24
C ALA A 282 5.78 3.74 23.23
N ASP A 283 5.38 4.25 24.39
CA ASP A 283 4.17 5.05 24.54
C ASP A 283 4.49 6.49 24.97
N TYR A 284 4.20 7.45 24.08
CA TYR A 284 4.26 8.88 24.35
C TYR A 284 2.88 9.48 24.68
N SER A 285 1.80 8.69 24.55
CA SER A 285 0.44 9.18 24.82
C SER A 285 0.22 9.39 26.32
N HIS A 286 0.79 8.52 27.15
CA HIS A 286 0.47 8.31 28.57
C HIS A 286 -0.98 7.85 28.83
N ASP A 287 -1.66 7.37 27.79
CA ASP A 287 -2.97 6.76 27.93
C ASP A 287 -2.85 5.34 28.48
N LYS A 288 -3.97 4.84 29.03
CA LYS A 288 -4.02 3.45 29.51
C LYS A 288 -4.15 2.49 28.32
N LEU A 289 -3.03 2.08 27.75
CA LEU A 289 -2.97 1.03 26.71
C LEU A 289 -3.41 -0.33 27.28
N ALA A 290 -3.96 -1.19 26.42
CA ALA A 290 -4.34 -2.57 26.75
C ALA A 290 -3.31 -3.57 26.19
N ILE A 291 -2.08 -3.52 26.71
CA ILE A 291 -1.00 -4.43 26.29
C ILE A 291 -1.24 -5.80 26.93
N GLY A 292 -1.54 -6.79 26.08
CA GLY A 292 -1.76 -8.17 26.48
C GLY A 292 -0.49 -9.03 26.45
N ALA A 293 -0.68 -10.34 26.45
CA ALA A 293 0.43 -11.29 26.32
C ALA A 293 1.08 -11.19 24.92
N ASN A 294 2.40 -11.02 24.86
CA ASN A 294 3.19 -11.03 23.63
C ASN A 294 4.44 -11.90 23.86
N ARG A 295 4.93 -12.58 22.83
CA ARG A 295 6.16 -13.39 22.88
C ARG A 295 7.33 -12.52 22.44
N LEU A 296 8.20 -12.16 23.38
CA LEU A 296 9.35 -11.30 23.11
C LEU A 296 10.65 -12.09 23.28
N GLY A 297 11.49 -12.07 22.25
CA GLY A 297 12.84 -12.63 22.28
C GLY A 297 13.78 -11.84 23.19
N ALA A 298 14.94 -12.43 23.50
CA ALA A 298 15.97 -11.78 24.31
C ALA A 298 16.39 -10.42 23.74
N GLY A 299 16.68 -9.46 24.63
CA GLY A 299 17.08 -8.10 24.29
C GLY A 299 15.93 -7.10 24.12
N LEU A 300 14.71 -7.58 23.83
CA LEU A 300 13.52 -6.73 23.75
C LEU A 300 13.01 -6.36 25.15
N ARG A 301 12.83 -5.06 25.39
CA ARG A 301 12.10 -4.58 26.57
C ARG A 301 10.61 -4.52 26.25
N PRO A 302 9.71 -5.01 27.12
CA PRO A 302 8.30 -5.14 26.76
C PRO A 302 7.58 -3.80 26.53
N PHE A 303 7.81 -2.83 27.41
CA PHE A 303 7.07 -1.56 27.40
C PHE A 303 7.90 -0.45 28.05
N GLU A 304 7.69 0.78 27.57
CA GLU A 304 8.29 2.00 28.08
C GLU A 304 7.35 3.17 27.80
N THR A 305 7.05 3.95 28.83
CA THR A 305 6.42 5.28 28.66
C THR A 305 7.52 6.32 28.50
N ARG A 306 7.35 7.24 27.54
CA ARG A 306 8.32 8.29 27.20
C ARG A 306 7.72 9.67 27.32
#